data_AF-A0A962HCG5-F1
#
_entry.id   AF-A0A962HCG5-F1
#
_cell.length_a   1.000
_cell.length_b   1.000
_cell.length_c   1.000
_cell.angle_alpha   90.00
_cell.angle_beta   90.00
_cell.angle_gamma   90.00
#
_symmetry.space_group_name_H-M   'P 1'
#
loop_
_entity.id
_entity.type
_entity.pdbx_description
1 polymer ?
#
loop_
_entity_poly.entity_id
_entity_poly.type
_entity_poly.pdbx_seq_one_letter_code
_entity_poly.pdbx_strand_id
1 'polypeptide(L)' 'MNRFFTFLGKRLALYLNAPRQDYAGFSVANASILRQHLRPGDVLLVEGNSRISTAIKYLTQSTWSHAALYVGDEGPKSL' A
#
# COMPACT_ATOMS: atom_id res chain seq x y z
N MET A 1 -28.33 2.86 -15.79
CA MET A 1 -27.05 3.44 -15.32
C MET A 1 -27.12 3.57 -13.80
N ASN A 2 -26.71 2.54 -13.07
CA ASN A 2 -27.19 2.33 -11.70
C ASN A 2 -26.36 3.11 -10.67
N ARG A 3 -26.65 4.42 -10.54
CA ARG A 3 -26.02 5.35 -9.58
C ARG A 3 -25.97 4.82 -8.15
N PHE A 4 -26.95 4.00 -7.76
CA PHE A 4 -27.02 3.35 -6.45
C PHE A 4 -25.84 2.40 -6.20
N PHE A 5 -25.53 1.49 -7.13
CA PHE A 5 -24.41 0.57 -6.98
C PHE A 5 -23.07 1.30 -6.97
N THR A 6 -22.94 2.37 -7.76
CA THR A 6 -21.76 3.25 -7.72
C THR A 6 -21.60 3.92 -6.36
N PHE A 7 -22.68 4.37 -5.74
CA PHE A 7 -22.66 4.98 -4.41
C PHE A 7 -22.26 3.97 -3.33
N LEU A 8 -22.88 2.79 -3.34
CA LEU A 8 -22.58 1.73 -2.38
C LEU A 8 -21.13 1.26 -2.50
N GLY A 9 -20.65 1.04 -3.73
CA GLY A 9 -19.26 0.68 -4.00
C GLY A 9 -18.26 1.72 -3.51
N LYS A 10 -18.54 3.02 -3.72
CA LYS A 10 -17.69 4.11 -3.19
C LYS A 10 -17.63 4.11 -1.66
N ARG A 11 -18.76 3.91 -0.97
CA ARG A 11 -18.79 3.85 0.50
C ARG A 11 -18.00 2.65 1.03
N LEU A 12 -18.13 1.49 0.38
CA LEU A 12 -17.36 0.30 0.73
C LEU A 12 -15.86 0.50 0.52
N ALA A 13 -15.46 1.06 -0.62
CA ALA A 13 -14.07 1.38 -0.92
C ALA A 13 -13.45 2.33 0.12
N LEU A 14 -14.19 3.39 0.50
CA LEU A 14 -13.76 4.30 1.57
C LEU A 14 -13.59 3.58 2.92
N TYR A 15 -14.51 2.68 3.25
CA TYR A 15 -14.43 1.91 4.49
C TYR A 15 -13.23 0.95 4.53
N LEU A 16 -12.95 0.26 3.41
CA LEU A 16 -11.86 -0.71 3.29
C LEU A 16 -10.47 -0.05 3.24
N ASN A 17 -10.38 1.12 2.61
CA ASN A 17 -9.14 1.92 2.55
C ASN A 17 -8.84 2.66 3.86
N ALA A 18 -9.80 2.81 4.77
CA ALA A 18 -9.56 3.47 6.05
C ALA A 18 -8.46 2.73 6.86
N PRO A 19 -7.48 3.45 7.43
CA PRO A 19 -6.45 2.86 8.27
C PRO A 19 -7.04 2.36 9.61
N ARG A 20 -6.46 1.28 10.16
CA ARG A 20 -6.71 0.87 11.56
C ARG A 20 -5.86 1.69 12.51
N GLN A 21 -6.46 2.11 13.61
CA GLN A 21 -5.87 3.00 14.61
C GLN A 21 -4.78 2.31 15.47
N ASP A 22 -4.78 0.97 15.53
CA ASP A 22 -3.90 0.19 16.41
C ASP A 22 -2.67 -0.41 15.70
N TYR A 23 -2.22 0.17 14.59
CA TYR A 23 -1.07 -0.37 13.85
C TYR A 23 0.24 0.34 14.22
N ALA A 24 1.00 -0.23 15.15
CA ALA A 24 2.40 0.12 15.36
C ALA A 24 3.25 -0.59 14.29
N GLY A 25 3.58 0.12 13.21
CA GLY A 25 4.41 -0.43 12.14
C GLY A 25 5.80 -0.80 12.65
N PHE A 26 6.15 -2.08 12.60
CA PHE A 26 7.52 -2.55 12.74
C PHE A 26 8.27 -2.25 11.44
N SER A 27 8.67 -0.99 11.22
CA SER A 27 9.62 -0.69 10.14
C SER A 27 11.02 -1.12 10.58
N VAL A 28 11.42 -2.34 10.20
CA VAL A 28 12.78 -2.84 10.43
C VAL A 28 13.81 -2.08 9.59
N ALA A 29 13.39 -1.48 8.47
CA ALA A 29 14.28 -0.76 7.57
C ALA A 29 14.21 0.75 7.79
N ASN A 30 15.37 1.37 8.01
CA ASN A 30 15.53 2.82 7.98
C ASN A 30 15.32 3.31 6.54
N ALA A 31 14.26 4.09 6.30
CA ALA A 31 13.90 4.58 4.97
C ALA A 31 15.02 5.36 4.29
N SER A 32 15.83 6.09 5.05
CA SER A 32 16.98 6.86 4.54
C SER A 32 18.07 5.94 4.00
N ILE A 33 18.35 4.83 4.69
CA ILE A 33 19.33 3.83 4.24
C ILE A 33 18.80 3.11 2.99
N LEU A 34 17.54 2.70 3.02
CA LEU A 34 16.91 2.03 1.89
C LEU A 34 16.97 2.89 0.62
N ARG A 35 16.69 4.20 0.74
CA ARG A 35 16.76 5.15 -0.38
C ARG A 35 18.17 5.25 -0.98
N GLN A 36 19.23 5.17 -0.19
CA GLN A 36 20.62 5.21 -0.69
C GLN A 36 21.01 3.98 -1.50
N HIS A 37 20.31 2.85 -1.33
CA HIS A 37 20.65 1.58 -1.95
C HIS A 37 19.68 1.14 -3.05
N LEU A 38 18.51 1.78 -3.17
CA LEU A 38 17.49 1.45 -4.16
C LEU A 38 17.96 1.68 -5.60
N ARG A 39 17.69 0.71 -6.47
CA ARG A 39 17.99 0.75 -7.91
C ARG A 39 16.71 0.54 -8.73
N PRO A 40 16.54 1.25 -9.86
CA PRO A 40 15.40 1.03 -10.74
C PRO A 40 15.24 -0.46 -11.07
N GLY A 41 14.03 -1.00 -10.86
CA GLY A 41 13.74 -2.43 -10.95
C GLY A 41 13.55 -3.13 -9.61
N ASP A 42 14.00 -2.56 -8.49
CA ASP A 42 13.78 -3.11 -7.16
C ASP A 42 12.29 -3.10 -6.78
N VAL A 43 11.83 -4.17 -6.13
CA VAL A 43 10.46 -4.29 -5.61
C VAL A 43 10.46 -4.11 -4.10
N LEU A 44 9.79 -3.06 -3.64
CA LEU A 44 9.56 -2.75 -2.24
C LEU A 44 8.30 -3.46 -1.74
N LEU A 45 8.43 -4.30 -0.73
CA LEU A 45 7.29 -4.89 -0.04
C LEU A 45 6.90 -4.00 1.14
N VAL A 46 5.61 -3.70 1.24
CA VAL A 46 5.09 -2.76 2.24
C VAL A 46 4.00 -3.41 3.07
N GLU A 47 4.16 -3.23 4.37
CA GLU A 47 3.16 -3.58 5.33
C GLU A 47 2.13 -2.44 5.46
N GLY A 48 0.94 -2.65 4.92
CA GLY A 48 -0.16 -1.69 4.97
C GLY A 48 -0.96 -1.81 6.27
N ASN A 49 -1.56 -0.70 6.68
CA ASN A 49 -2.36 -0.57 7.91
C ASN A 49 -3.88 -0.43 7.62
N SER A 50 -4.31 -0.53 6.36
CA SER A 50 -5.72 -0.45 5.99
C SER A 50 -6.50 -1.71 6.39
N ARG A 51 -7.84 -1.62 6.43
CA ARG A 51 -8.67 -2.81 6.66
C ARG A 51 -8.47 -3.87 5.58
N ILE A 52 -8.34 -3.46 4.32
CA ILE A 52 -8.05 -4.40 3.23
C ILE A 52 -6.65 -5.04 3.38
N SER A 53 -5.65 -4.30 3.88
CA SER A 53 -4.32 -4.87 4.19
C SER A 53 -4.40 -6.01 5.18
N THR A 54 -5.25 -5.88 6.21
CA THR A 54 -5.44 -6.95 7.21
C THR A 54 -5.97 -8.23 6.56
N ALA A 55 -6.97 -8.10 5.67
CA ALA A 55 -7.53 -9.23 4.94
C ALA A 55 -6.47 -9.89 4.04
N ILE A 56 -5.69 -9.09 3.30
CA ILE A 56 -4.60 -9.62 2.44
C ILE A 56 -3.60 -10.42 3.28
N LYS A 57 -3.08 -9.84 4.37
CA LYS A 57 -2.11 -10.52 5.25
C LYS A 57 -2.64 -11.84 5.80
N TYR A 58 -3.88 -11.83 6.27
CA TYR A 58 -4.52 -13.02 6.82
C TYR A 58 -4.72 -14.11 5.76
N LEU A 59 -5.16 -13.75 4.56
CA LEU A 59 -5.42 -14.72 3.50
C LEU A 59 -4.14 -15.31 2.90
N THR A 60 -3.08 -14.49 2.78
CA THR A 60 -1.80 -14.93 2.19
C THR A 60 -0.84 -15.51 3.22
N GLN A 61 -1.16 -15.41 4.51
CA GLN A 61 -0.25 -15.75 5.61
C GLN A 61 1.11 -15.04 5.48
N SER A 62 1.09 -13.78 4.99
CA SER A 62 2.26 -12.93 4.83
C SER A 62 2.07 -11.62 5.57
N THR A 63 3.16 -11.02 6.07
CA THR A 63 3.12 -9.65 6.64
C THR A 63 3.01 -8.59 5.54
N TRP A 64 3.33 -8.94 4.29
CA TRP A 64 3.30 -8.03 3.16
C TRP A 64 1.91 -7.93 2.55
N SER A 65 1.39 -6.72 2.44
CA SER A 65 0.07 -6.46 1.86
C SER A 65 0.11 -5.66 0.56
N HIS A 66 1.22 -4.97 0.31
CA HIS A 66 1.44 -4.12 -0.85
C HIS A 66 2.84 -4.37 -1.39
N ALA A 67 3.01 -4.12 -2.69
CA ALA A 67 4.30 -4.08 -3.35
C ALA A 67 4.37 -2.83 -4.22
N ALA A 68 5.56 -2.23 -4.32
CA ALA A 68 5.82 -1.08 -5.17
C ALA A 68 7.10 -1.32 -5.98
N LEU A 69 7.06 -1.00 -7.27
CA LEU A 69 8.24 -1.03 -8.14
C LEU A 69 8.96 0.31 -8.05
N TYR A 70 10.24 0.31 -7.71
CA TYR A 70 11.06 1.51 -7.79
C TYR A 70 11.49 1.76 -9.23
N VAL A 71 11.14 2.92 -9.76
CA VAL A 71 11.41 3.32 -11.16
C VAL A 71 12.55 4.33 -11.29
N GLY A 72 13.22 4.66 -10.19
CA GLY A 72 14.19 5.76 -10.11
C GLY A 72 13.58 7.07 -9.61
N ASP A 73 14.43 8.07 -9.38
CA ASP A 73 14.02 9.40 -8.92
C ASP A 73 13.45 10.29 -10.05
N GLU A 74 13.59 9.85 -11.30
CA GLU A 74 13.04 10.52 -12.48
C GLU A 74 11.65 9.95 -12.83
N GLY A 75 10.67 10.24 -11.96
CA GLY A 75 9.28 9.98 -12.29
C GLY A 75 8.83 10.74 -13.56
N PRO A 76 7.74 10.31 -14.23
CA PRO A 76 7.26 10.98 -15.43
C PRO A 76 7.06 12.48 -15.14
N LYS A 77 7.81 13.33 -15.86
CA LYS A 77 7.58 14.78 -15.85
C LYS A 77 6.12 14.99 -16.28
N SER A 78 5.27 15.45 -15.38
CA SER A 78 3.93 15.90 -15.73
C SER A 78 4.08 17.03 -16.75
N LEU A 79 3.77 16.72 -18.01
CA LEU A 79 3.64 17.69 -19.10
C LEU A 79 2.40 18.56 -18.87
#